data_AF-A0A661W141-F1
#
_entry.id   AF-A0A661W141-F1
#
_cell.length_a   1.000
_cell.length_b   1.000
_cell.length_c   1.000
_cell.angle_alpha   90.00
_cell.angle_beta   90.00
_cell.angle_gamma   90.00
#
_symmetry.space_group_name_H-M   'P 1'
#
loop_
_entity.id
_entity.type
_entity.pdbx_description
1 polymer ?
#
loop_
_entity_poly.entity_id
_entity_poly.type
_entity_poly.pdbx_seq_one_letter_code
_entity_poly.pdbx_strand_id
1 'polypeptide(L)'
;MKKQRLFSSTLALGLLLALAVSIALAQGPGPREELAPQDTVGTAFTYQGRLTDGGSPANGHYDFKFQLYDAASDGNPVGSTVAQEDVAVSEGLFTVQLDFGTDAFTGEARWLEIGVRPGSGGTYTILSPRQPLTPAPYALGLRPGAIIAGDLGVNEAALTLDHAVGGGLRVKSAGGTAVYVDSAGGDGMYVESAGGHAVYVDSADNNGLEMDTIGNDGVVIGSAGDDGVVIGSVGSPSTASYSTDKNGLEVAGAEGYGLYVGRAD
;
A
#
# COMPACT_ATOMS: atom_id res chain seq x y z
N MET A 1 -35.11 -55.07 80.53
CA MET A 1 -36.11 -53.99 80.68
C MET A 1 -36.25 -53.27 79.35
N LYS A 2 -37.33 -53.56 78.61
CA LYS A 2 -37.75 -52.86 77.40
C LYS A 2 -38.46 -51.57 77.81
N LYS A 3 -38.13 -50.42 77.21
CA LYS A 3 -39.02 -49.25 77.20
C LYS A 3 -39.24 -48.78 75.77
N GLN A 4 -40.50 -48.92 75.35
CA GLN A 4 -41.11 -48.33 74.17
C GLN A 4 -41.54 -46.88 74.45
N ARG A 5 -41.64 -46.06 73.38
CA ARG A 5 -42.80 -45.22 72.94
C ARG A 5 -42.25 -43.99 72.17
N LEU A 6 -42.36 -43.90 70.84
CA LEU A 6 -43.52 -43.55 69.97
C LEU A 6 -43.94 -42.06 69.99
N PHE A 7 -43.71 -41.39 68.85
CA PHE A 7 -44.60 -40.49 68.05
C PHE A 7 -44.00 -39.14 67.57
N SER A 8 -43.69 -39.14 66.26
CA SER A 8 -43.97 -38.17 65.18
C SER A 8 -44.17 -36.67 65.45
N SER A 9 -43.46 -35.81 64.71
CA SER A 9 -44.05 -34.97 63.64
C SER A 9 -42.99 -34.13 62.88
N THR A 10 -43.25 -33.98 61.59
CA THR A 10 -42.47 -33.44 60.45
C THR A 10 -42.32 -31.91 60.43
N LEU A 11 -41.21 -31.36 59.88
CA LEU A 11 -41.25 -30.31 58.84
C LEU A 11 -39.88 -30.03 58.15
N ALA A 12 -39.88 -30.14 56.82
CA ALA A 12 -39.12 -29.41 55.78
C ALA A 12 -37.57 -29.25 55.89
N LEU A 13 -36.79 -29.90 55.02
CA LEU A 13 -36.41 -29.48 53.65
C LEU A 13 -35.13 -28.62 53.63
N GLY A 14 -34.03 -29.19 53.10
CA GLY A 14 -32.76 -28.47 52.95
C GLY A 14 -31.64 -29.34 52.40
N LEU A 15 -31.85 -29.86 51.19
CA LEU A 15 -30.88 -30.55 50.35
C LEU A 15 -29.68 -29.63 50.06
N LEU A 16 -28.44 -30.07 50.29
CA LEU A 16 -27.25 -29.48 49.64
C LEU A 16 -26.23 -30.57 49.34
N LEU A 17 -26.49 -31.20 48.20
CA LEU A 17 -25.56 -31.98 47.40
C LEU A 17 -24.47 -31.02 46.91
N ALA A 18 -23.21 -31.28 47.24
CA ALA A 18 -22.08 -30.47 46.81
C ALA A 18 -21.90 -30.60 45.28
N LEU A 19 -22.32 -29.57 44.54
CA LEU A 19 -21.98 -29.38 43.13
C LEU A 19 -20.54 -28.83 43.08
N ALA A 20 -19.59 -29.64 42.62
CA ALA A 20 -18.28 -29.15 42.20
C ALA A 20 -18.46 -28.40 40.88
N VAL A 21 -18.69 -27.09 40.95
CA VAL A 21 -18.64 -26.20 39.79
C VAL A 21 -17.17 -25.97 39.48
N SER A 22 -16.66 -26.61 38.43
CA SER A 22 -15.42 -26.21 37.79
C SER A 22 -15.65 -24.84 37.14
N ILE A 23 -15.17 -23.77 37.79
CA ILE A 23 -15.13 -22.45 37.18
C ILE A 23 -13.98 -22.48 36.17
N ALA A 24 -14.28 -22.87 34.94
CA ALA A 24 -13.40 -22.57 33.82
C ALA A 24 -13.48 -21.05 33.60
N LEU A 25 -12.48 -20.32 34.12
CA LEU A 25 -12.27 -18.94 33.71
C LEU A 25 -11.94 -18.99 32.22
N ALA A 26 -12.78 -18.37 31.40
CA ALA A 26 -12.45 -18.10 30.01
C ALA A 26 -11.16 -17.28 30.01
N GLN A 27 -10.03 -17.93 29.74
CA GLN A 27 -8.81 -17.20 29.45
C GLN A 27 -9.04 -16.54 28.08
N GLY A 28 -9.03 -15.21 28.06
CA GLY A 28 -9.05 -14.47 26.82
C GLY A 28 -7.90 -14.91 25.92
N PRO A 29 -8.00 -14.71 24.59
CA PRO A 29 -6.88 -14.97 23.70
C PRO A 29 -5.62 -14.34 24.29
N GLY A 30 -4.54 -15.13 24.41
CA GLY A 30 -3.25 -14.63 24.88
C GLY A 30 -2.84 -13.41 24.06
N PRO A 31 -1.94 -12.56 24.58
CA PRO A 31 -1.50 -11.36 23.88
C PRO A 31 -1.12 -11.74 22.46
N ARG A 32 -1.92 -11.28 21.49
CA ARG A 32 -1.56 -11.30 20.09
C ARG A 32 -0.24 -10.54 20.03
N GLU A 33 0.78 -11.06 19.36
CA GLU A 33 1.96 -10.24 19.09
C GLU A 33 1.48 -9.01 18.32
N GLU A 34 1.32 -7.92 19.06
CA GLU A 34 0.94 -6.63 18.54
C GLU A 34 2.14 -6.19 17.73
N LEU A 35 1.95 -6.11 16.40
CA LEU A 35 2.96 -5.61 15.49
C LEU A 35 3.54 -4.34 16.12
N ALA A 36 4.86 -4.35 16.33
CA ALA A 36 5.50 -3.15 16.86
C ALA A 36 5.24 -2.01 15.86
N PRO A 37 5.25 -0.73 16.26
CA PRO A 37 4.96 0.41 15.39
C PRO A 37 5.87 0.59 14.14
N GLN A 38 6.72 -0.38 13.81
CA GLN A 38 7.70 -0.35 12.73
C GLN A 38 7.77 -1.63 11.89
N ASP A 39 6.92 -2.63 12.13
CA ASP A 39 6.92 -3.82 11.26
C ASP A 39 6.28 -3.47 9.92
N THR A 40 7.00 -3.76 8.83
CA THR A 40 6.46 -3.59 7.48
C THR A 40 5.26 -4.52 7.34
N VAL A 41 4.08 -3.95 7.04
CA VAL A 41 2.88 -4.75 6.78
C VAL A 41 3.11 -5.56 5.50
N GLY A 42 3.05 -6.89 5.62
CA GLY A 42 3.16 -7.81 4.48
C GLY A 42 1.92 -7.81 3.59
N THR A 43 1.94 -8.61 2.52
CA THR A 43 0.83 -8.76 1.56
C THR A 43 -0.25 -9.75 2.01
N ALA A 44 -0.02 -10.41 3.14
CA ALA A 44 -0.93 -11.41 3.68
C ALA A 44 -2.24 -10.79 4.21
N PHE A 45 -3.37 -11.44 3.93
CA PHE A 45 -4.67 -11.05 4.47
C PHE A 45 -5.41 -12.24 5.09
N THR A 46 -6.36 -11.94 5.99
CA THR A 46 -7.22 -12.96 6.60
C THR A 46 -8.39 -13.28 5.68
N TYR A 47 -8.61 -14.56 5.41
CA TYR A 47 -9.80 -15.04 4.72
C TYR A 47 -10.62 -15.92 5.66
N GLN A 48 -11.92 -15.63 5.75
CA GLN A 48 -12.89 -16.42 6.52
C GLN A 48 -13.93 -17.00 5.58
N GLY A 49 -14.18 -18.30 5.71
CA GLY A 49 -15.11 -19.02 4.86
C GLY A 49 -16.04 -19.93 5.64
N ARG A 50 -17.11 -20.38 4.96
CA ARG A 50 -18.01 -21.42 5.46
C ARG A 50 -18.01 -22.62 4.51
N LEU A 51 -17.62 -23.77 5.01
CA LEU A 51 -17.65 -25.06 4.33
C LEU A 51 -18.88 -25.86 4.76
N THR A 52 -19.57 -26.43 3.79
CA THR A 52 -20.64 -27.42 3.99
C THR A 52 -20.26 -28.71 3.28
N ASP A 53 -20.52 -29.84 3.91
CA ASP A 53 -20.36 -31.18 3.33
C ASP A 53 -21.73 -31.89 3.36
N GLY A 54 -22.18 -32.39 2.20
CA GLY A 54 -23.52 -32.98 2.07
C GLY A 54 -24.68 -32.06 2.47
N GLY A 55 -24.50 -30.73 2.40
CA GLY A 55 -25.49 -29.73 2.82
C GLY A 55 -25.52 -29.42 4.33
N SER A 56 -24.68 -30.09 5.13
CA SER A 56 -24.51 -29.79 6.56
C SER A 56 -23.21 -29.02 6.80
N PRO A 57 -23.10 -28.17 7.84
CA PRO A 57 -21.83 -27.54 8.19
C PRO A 57 -20.74 -28.58 8.46
N ALA A 58 -19.57 -28.40 7.84
CA ALA A 58 -18.45 -29.32 8.00
C ALA A 58 -17.79 -29.19 9.38
N ASN A 59 -17.23 -30.29 9.89
CA ASN A 59 -16.49 -30.32 11.15
C ASN A 59 -15.27 -31.23 11.01
N GLY A 60 -14.13 -30.80 11.57
CA GLY A 60 -12.86 -31.54 11.53
C GLY A 60 -11.77 -30.78 10.78
N HIS A 61 -10.70 -31.48 10.43
CA HIS A 61 -9.55 -30.89 9.73
C HIS A 61 -9.63 -31.11 8.23
N TYR A 62 -9.32 -30.07 7.47
CA TYR A 62 -9.38 -30.06 6.01
C TYR A 62 -8.13 -29.41 5.43
N ASP A 63 -7.69 -29.90 4.27
CA ASP A 63 -6.66 -29.24 3.48
C ASP A 63 -7.33 -28.39 2.41
N PHE A 64 -6.82 -27.17 2.25
CA PHE A 64 -7.30 -26.19 1.28
C PHE A 64 -6.19 -25.79 0.32
N LYS A 65 -6.58 -25.54 -0.93
CA LYS A 65 -5.76 -24.86 -1.94
C LYS A 65 -6.50 -23.65 -2.45
N PHE A 66 -5.82 -22.52 -2.44
CA PHE A 66 -6.33 -21.24 -2.89
C PHE A 66 -5.53 -20.77 -4.10
N GLN A 67 -6.23 -20.38 -5.17
CA GLN A 67 -5.62 -19.84 -6.37
C GLN A 67 -6.43 -18.64 -6.86
N LEU A 68 -5.74 -17.54 -7.20
CA LEU A 68 -6.40 -16.40 -7.83
C LEU A 68 -6.52 -16.61 -9.34
N TYR A 69 -7.59 -16.06 -9.90
CA TYR A 69 -7.86 -16.03 -11.33
C TYR A 69 -8.27 -14.62 -11.79
N ASP A 70 -8.05 -14.34 -13.06
CA ASP A 70 -8.39 -13.07 -13.73
C ASP A 70 -9.86 -12.98 -14.20
N ALA A 71 -10.64 -14.06 -14.05
CA ALA A 71 -12.07 -14.11 -14.37
C ALA A 71 -12.85 -15.11 -13.51
N ALA A 72 -14.16 -14.88 -13.41
CA ALA A 72 -15.10 -15.71 -12.64
C ALA A 72 -15.18 -17.16 -13.14
N SER A 73 -15.07 -17.36 -14.45
CA SER A 73 -15.07 -18.65 -15.14
C SER A 73 -14.05 -18.59 -16.28
N ASP A 74 -13.41 -19.72 -16.61
CA ASP A 74 -12.45 -19.87 -17.71
C ASP A 74 -11.26 -18.87 -17.72
N GLY A 75 -11.01 -18.22 -16.58
CA GLY A 75 -9.89 -17.30 -16.40
C GLY A 75 -8.54 -18.01 -16.27
N ASN A 76 -7.46 -17.25 -16.44
CA ASN A 76 -6.09 -17.70 -16.21
C ASN A 76 -5.71 -17.56 -14.74
N PRO A 77 -4.90 -18.49 -14.20
CA PRO A 77 -4.39 -18.37 -12.84
C PRO A 77 -3.44 -17.17 -12.72
N VAL A 78 -3.56 -16.43 -11.63
CA VAL A 78 -2.73 -15.26 -11.28
C VAL A 78 -1.96 -15.57 -10.00
N GLY A 79 -0.63 -15.46 -10.04
CA GLY A 79 0.22 -15.78 -8.88
C GLY A 79 0.28 -17.27 -8.53
N SER A 80 0.92 -17.58 -7.39
CA SER A 80 1.10 -18.95 -6.92
C SER A 80 -0.12 -19.50 -6.16
N THR A 81 -0.31 -20.82 -6.18
CA THR A 81 -1.28 -21.48 -5.30
C THR A 81 -0.82 -21.44 -3.85
N VAL A 82 -1.70 -21.04 -2.94
CA VAL A 82 -1.48 -21.07 -1.49
C VAL A 82 -2.14 -22.33 -0.92
N ALA A 83 -1.35 -23.23 -0.35
CA ALA A 83 -1.84 -24.43 0.33
C ALA A 83 -1.93 -24.18 1.84
N GLN A 84 -3.05 -24.59 2.44
CA GLN A 84 -3.29 -24.54 3.88
C GLN A 84 -3.71 -25.94 4.32
N GLU A 85 -2.81 -26.66 4.96
CA GLU A 85 -3.03 -28.05 5.38
C GLU A 85 -3.55 -28.10 6.82
N ASP A 86 -4.30 -29.16 7.14
CA ASP A 86 -4.80 -29.45 8.50
C ASP A 86 -5.61 -28.31 9.17
N VAL A 87 -6.32 -27.51 8.37
CA VAL A 87 -7.10 -26.37 8.85
C VAL A 87 -8.33 -26.87 9.61
N ALA A 88 -8.45 -26.45 10.87
CA ALA A 88 -9.60 -26.75 11.70
C ALA A 88 -10.86 -26.03 11.18
N VAL A 89 -11.89 -26.81 10.88
CA VAL A 89 -13.23 -26.35 10.52
C VAL A 89 -14.19 -26.73 11.64
N SER A 90 -14.92 -25.75 12.18
CA SER A 90 -15.89 -25.96 13.26
C SER A 90 -17.21 -25.29 12.88
N GLU A 91 -18.30 -26.04 12.92
CA GLU A 91 -19.63 -25.57 12.50
C GLU A 91 -19.60 -24.93 11.10
N GLY A 92 -18.80 -25.52 10.22
CA GLY A 92 -18.52 -25.06 8.86
C GLY A 92 -17.59 -23.86 8.77
N LEU A 93 -17.27 -23.15 9.84
CA LEU A 93 -16.44 -21.95 9.78
C LEU A 93 -14.94 -22.29 9.83
N PHE A 94 -14.16 -21.56 9.03
CA PHE A 94 -12.70 -21.61 9.07
C PHE A 94 -12.11 -20.22 8.85
N THR A 95 -10.87 -20.04 9.30
CA THR A 95 -10.10 -18.82 9.09
C THR A 95 -8.68 -19.21 8.67
N VAL A 96 -8.17 -18.59 7.62
CA VAL A 96 -6.80 -18.80 7.12
C VAL A 96 -6.15 -17.46 6.79
N GLN A 97 -4.82 -17.45 6.74
CA GLN A 97 -4.06 -16.32 6.21
C GLN A 97 -3.61 -16.67 4.79
N LEU A 98 -3.88 -15.78 3.83
CA LEU A 98 -3.52 -15.96 2.43
C LEU A 98 -2.52 -14.89 2.02
N ASP A 99 -1.46 -15.29 1.32
CA ASP A 99 -0.48 -14.39 0.74
C ASP A 99 -0.15 -14.83 -0.69
N PHE A 100 -0.51 -13.99 -1.65
CA PHE A 100 -0.25 -14.21 -3.08
C PHE A 100 0.89 -13.33 -3.61
N GLY A 101 1.53 -12.54 -2.73
CA GLY A 101 2.55 -11.55 -3.08
C GLY A 101 1.97 -10.27 -3.69
N THR A 102 2.85 -9.30 -3.93
CA THR A 102 2.51 -7.96 -4.43
C THR A 102 1.96 -7.98 -5.85
N ASP A 103 2.52 -8.84 -6.70
CA ASP A 103 2.24 -8.85 -8.13
C ASP A 103 0.86 -9.43 -8.46
N ALA A 104 0.24 -10.10 -7.48
CA ALA A 104 -1.10 -10.63 -7.61
C ALA A 104 -2.18 -9.54 -7.57
N PHE A 105 -1.89 -8.35 -7.03
CA PHE A 105 -2.89 -7.29 -6.81
C PHE A 105 -2.43 -5.95 -7.41
N THR A 106 -2.58 -5.80 -8.73
CA THR A 106 -2.18 -4.60 -9.48
C THR A 106 -3.33 -3.64 -9.80
N GLY A 107 -4.53 -3.91 -9.28
CA GLY A 107 -5.71 -3.04 -9.39
C GLY A 107 -6.85 -3.58 -10.25
N GLU A 108 -6.67 -4.74 -10.91
CA GLU A 108 -7.75 -5.41 -11.63
C GLU A 108 -8.51 -6.40 -10.72
N ALA A 109 -9.70 -6.82 -11.16
CA ALA A 109 -10.52 -7.77 -10.41
C ALA A 109 -9.82 -9.13 -10.26
N ARG A 110 -10.10 -9.81 -9.14
CA ARG A 110 -9.58 -11.14 -8.82
C ARG A 110 -10.69 -12.06 -8.33
N TRP A 111 -10.60 -13.33 -8.70
CA TRP A 111 -11.51 -14.38 -8.26
C TRP A 111 -10.73 -15.49 -7.55
N LEU A 112 -11.14 -15.83 -6.34
CA LEU A 112 -10.56 -16.87 -5.52
C LEU A 112 -11.22 -18.22 -5.83
N GLU A 113 -10.44 -19.14 -6.39
CA GLU A 113 -10.79 -20.55 -6.47
C GLU A 113 -10.33 -21.27 -5.20
N ILE A 114 -11.17 -22.17 -4.71
CA ILE A 114 -10.91 -22.94 -3.49
C ILE A 114 -11.06 -24.42 -3.82
N GLY A 115 -9.95 -25.15 -3.74
CA GLY A 115 -9.95 -26.60 -3.67
C GLY A 115 -9.96 -27.05 -2.21
N VAL A 116 -10.79 -28.02 -1.86
CA VAL A 116 -10.85 -28.57 -0.50
C VAL A 116 -10.85 -30.10 -0.51
N ARG A 117 -10.21 -30.71 0.49
CA ARG A 117 -10.33 -32.14 0.78
C ARG A 117 -10.28 -32.38 2.29
N PRO A 118 -10.74 -33.54 2.80
CA PRO A 118 -10.49 -33.94 4.17
C PRO A 118 -8.98 -33.99 4.47
N GLY A 119 -8.56 -33.61 5.68
CA GLY A 119 -7.14 -33.62 6.10
C GLY A 119 -6.53 -35.03 6.15
N SER A 120 -7.37 -36.07 6.13
CA SER A 120 -6.93 -37.47 5.96
C SER A 120 -6.51 -37.81 4.52
N GLY A 121 -6.64 -36.88 3.58
CA GLY A 121 -6.23 -37.00 2.18
C GLY A 121 -7.38 -37.19 1.20
N GLY A 122 -7.03 -37.57 -0.03
CA GLY A 122 -7.96 -37.70 -1.15
C GLY A 122 -7.78 -36.63 -2.23
N THR A 123 -8.72 -36.59 -3.17
CA THR A 123 -8.75 -35.63 -4.27
C THR A 123 -9.39 -34.32 -3.81
N TYR A 124 -8.82 -33.19 -4.25
CA TYR A 124 -9.43 -31.88 -3.99
C TYR A 124 -10.72 -31.72 -4.81
N THR A 125 -11.78 -31.32 -4.13
CA THR A 125 -13.02 -30.85 -4.75
C THR A 125 -12.93 -29.34 -4.93
N ILE A 126 -13.16 -28.85 -6.16
CA ILE A 126 -13.22 -27.41 -6.43
C ILE A 126 -14.60 -26.87 -6.05
N LEU A 127 -14.61 -25.83 -5.21
CA LEU A 127 -15.81 -25.11 -4.83
C LEU A 127 -16.16 -24.10 -5.92
N SER A 128 -17.35 -24.24 -6.50
CA SER A 128 -17.86 -23.39 -7.57
C SER A 128 -19.14 -22.65 -7.12
N PRO A 129 -19.34 -21.38 -7.51
CA PRO A 129 -18.44 -20.56 -8.34
C PRO A 129 -17.25 -19.99 -7.56
N ARG A 130 -16.22 -19.54 -8.29
CA ARG A 130 -15.11 -18.76 -7.70
C ARG A 130 -15.64 -17.51 -7.03
N GLN A 131 -15.02 -17.12 -5.92
CA GLN A 131 -15.47 -15.96 -5.14
C GLN A 131 -14.76 -14.68 -5.57
N PRO A 132 -15.47 -13.59 -5.88
CA PRO A 132 -14.82 -12.32 -6.17
C PRO A 132 -14.13 -11.76 -4.92
N LEU A 133 -12.89 -11.28 -5.07
CA LEU A 133 -12.21 -10.50 -4.05
C LEU A 133 -12.49 -9.01 -4.29
N THR A 134 -13.34 -8.43 -3.45
CA THR A 134 -13.71 -7.02 -3.53
C THR A 134 -12.73 -6.15 -2.73
N PRO A 135 -12.35 -4.97 -3.24
CA PRO A 135 -11.51 -4.04 -2.49
C PRO A 135 -12.23 -3.54 -1.22
N ALA A 136 -11.46 -3.26 -0.17
CA ALA A 136 -11.96 -2.48 0.95
C ALA A 136 -12.31 -1.05 0.48
N PRO A 137 -13.40 -0.42 0.98
CA PRO A 137 -13.87 0.87 0.45
C PRO A 137 -12.81 1.97 0.36
N TYR A 138 -11.97 2.11 1.39
CA TYR A 138 -10.91 3.13 1.41
C TYR A 138 -9.70 2.80 0.52
N ALA A 139 -9.53 1.53 0.12
CA ALA A 139 -8.45 1.13 -0.80
C ALA A 139 -8.71 1.58 -2.25
N LEU A 140 -9.92 2.08 -2.57
CA LEU A 140 -10.23 2.62 -3.90
C LEU A 140 -9.35 3.83 -4.28
N GLY A 141 -8.82 4.57 -3.29
CA GLY A 141 -7.87 5.66 -3.50
C GLY A 141 -6.48 5.21 -3.96
N LEU A 142 -6.18 3.91 -3.95
CA LEU A 142 -4.86 3.35 -4.29
C LEU A 142 -4.85 2.63 -5.65
N ARG A 143 -5.96 2.62 -6.38
CA ARG A 143 -6.02 1.98 -7.71
C ARG A 143 -5.33 2.85 -8.78
N PRO A 144 -4.82 2.26 -9.87
CA PRO A 144 -4.39 3.03 -11.04
C PRO A 144 -5.46 4.02 -11.50
N GLY A 145 -5.10 5.30 -11.63
CA GLY A 145 -6.02 6.37 -12.03
C GLY A 145 -6.96 6.87 -10.92
N ALA A 146 -6.65 6.62 -9.63
CA ALA A 146 -7.37 7.22 -8.52
C ALA A 146 -7.35 8.76 -8.59
N ILE A 147 -8.49 9.38 -8.32
CA ILE A 147 -8.65 10.83 -8.24
C ILE A 147 -8.88 11.18 -6.77
N ILE A 148 -8.02 12.03 -6.20
CA ILE A 148 -8.23 12.66 -4.90
C ILE A 148 -8.94 13.98 -5.16
N ALA A 149 -10.16 14.14 -4.63
CA ALA A 149 -11.01 15.31 -4.84
C ALA A 149 -11.64 15.78 -3.53
N GLY A 150 -11.93 17.08 -3.45
CA GLY A 150 -12.42 17.76 -2.24
C GLY A 150 -11.42 18.82 -1.76
N ASP A 151 -11.91 19.77 -0.98
CA ASP A 151 -11.05 20.80 -0.39
C ASP A 151 -10.22 20.21 0.75
N LEU A 152 -8.93 20.52 0.75
CA LEU A 152 -8.04 20.23 1.87
C LEU A 152 -8.05 21.42 2.85
N GLY A 153 -7.84 21.15 4.13
CA GLY A 153 -7.65 22.19 5.13
C GLY A 153 -6.37 23.00 4.89
N VAL A 154 -6.23 24.13 5.59
CA VAL A 154 -5.01 24.92 5.55
C VAL A 154 -3.81 24.09 6.03
N ASN A 155 -2.71 24.10 5.27
CA ASN A 155 -1.51 23.30 5.52
C ASN A 155 -1.70 21.77 5.44
N GLU A 156 -2.76 21.30 4.80
CA GLU A 156 -2.93 19.87 4.49
C GLU A 156 -2.47 19.59 3.05
N ALA A 157 -1.81 18.46 2.86
CA ALA A 157 -1.42 17.95 1.54
C ALA A 157 -2.17 16.65 1.25
N ALA A 158 -2.52 16.43 -0.02
CA ALA A 158 -3.11 15.16 -0.46
C ALA A 158 -2.16 13.97 -0.21
N LEU A 159 -0.86 14.23 -0.23
CA LEU A 159 0.19 13.27 0.10
C LEU A 159 1.34 14.00 0.79
N THR A 160 1.66 13.57 2.01
CA THR A 160 2.86 13.99 2.74
C THR A 160 3.81 12.81 2.84
N LEU A 161 5.05 13.00 2.40
CA LEU A 161 6.13 12.02 2.54
C LEU A 161 7.15 12.57 3.53
N ASP A 162 7.15 12.05 4.75
CA ASP A 162 8.05 12.47 5.82
C ASP A 162 9.25 11.51 5.95
N HIS A 163 10.44 12.04 6.20
CA HIS A 163 11.69 11.29 6.37
C HIS A 163 12.04 10.32 5.21
N ALA A 164 11.80 10.71 3.96
CA ALA A 164 12.24 9.93 2.80
C ALA A 164 13.78 9.94 2.70
N VAL A 165 14.43 8.87 3.19
CA VAL A 165 15.91 8.71 3.12
C VAL A 165 16.39 8.46 1.67
N GLY A 166 15.48 8.06 0.78
CA GLY A 166 15.72 7.85 -0.65
C GLY A 166 14.90 8.80 -1.54
N GLY A 167 14.38 8.31 -2.67
CA GLY A 167 13.48 9.10 -3.51
C GLY A 167 12.06 9.16 -2.95
N GLY A 168 11.49 10.36 -2.83
CA GLY A 168 10.09 10.54 -2.40
C GLY A 168 9.09 10.11 -3.49
N LEU A 169 9.06 10.82 -4.62
CA LEU A 169 8.25 10.48 -5.79
C LEU A 169 9.16 10.05 -6.95
N ARG A 170 8.93 8.84 -7.50
CA ARG A 170 9.67 8.34 -8.67
C ARG A 170 8.72 7.95 -9.79
N VAL A 171 8.78 8.69 -10.90
CA VAL A 171 8.14 8.33 -12.17
C VAL A 171 9.16 7.64 -13.06
N LYS A 172 8.93 6.35 -13.39
CA LYS A 172 9.87 5.56 -14.22
C LYS A 172 9.75 5.86 -15.71
N SER A 173 8.53 6.07 -16.19
CA SER A 173 8.23 6.40 -17.58
C SER A 173 6.85 7.06 -17.65
N ALA A 174 6.73 8.09 -18.46
CA ALA A 174 5.47 8.71 -18.83
C ALA A 174 5.47 8.89 -20.34
N GLY A 175 4.40 8.44 -21.01
CA GLY A 175 4.22 8.67 -22.45
C GLY A 175 3.84 10.13 -22.79
N GLY A 176 3.63 10.96 -21.77
CA GLY A 176 3.29 12.38 -21.86
C GLY A 176 3.80 13.10 -20.62
N THR A 177 3.02 14.03 -20.08
CA THR A 177 3.41 14.81 -18.89
C THR A 177 3.46 13.95 -17.63
N ALA A 178 4.60 13.93 -16.95
CA ALA A 178 4.79 13.18 -15.69
C ALA A 178 4.16 13.89 -14.47
N VAL A 179 4.32 15.21 -14.39
CA VAL A 179 3.73 16.07 -13.35
C VAL A 179 3.12 17.28 -14.03
N TYR A 180 1.81 17.48 -13.85
CA TYR A 180 1.06 18.59 -14.45
C TYR A 180 0.33 19.36 -13.36
N VAL A 181 0.51 20.68 -13.33
CA VAL A 181 -0.19 21.60 -12.42
C VAL A 181 -1.01 22.54 -13.29
N ASP A 182 -2.35 22.45 -13.21
CA ASP A 182 -3.25 23.24 -14.06
C ASP A 182 -3.32 24.71 -13.61
N SER A 183 -3.37 24.92 -12.29
CA SER A 183 -3.36 26.25 -11.68
C SER A 183 -2.88 26.13 -10.23
N ALA A 184 -2.10 27.11 -9.79
CA ALA A 184 -1.68 27.26 -8.41
C ALA A 184 -1.99 28.69 -7.94
N GLY A 185 -2.66 28.84 -6.80
CA GLY A 185 -2.85 30.14 -6.16
C GLY A 185 -1.58 30.68 -5.49
N GLY A 186 -0.57 29.83 -5.29
CA GLY A 186 0.77 30.15 -4.80
C GLY A 186 1.83 29.47 -5.65
N ASP A 187 2.81 28.82 -5.03
CA ASP A 187 3.84 28.07 -5.77
C ASP A 187 3.26 26.81 -6.41
N GLY A 188 3.49 26.60 -7.71
CA GLY A 188 3.17 25.34 -8.37
C GLY A 188 4.10 24.19 -7.95
N MET A 189 5.38 24.51 -7.75
CA MET A 189 6.39 23.64 -7.16
C MET A 189 7.27 24.48 -6.23
N TYR A 190 7.41 24.05 -4.99
CA TYR A 190 8.22 24.73 -3.97
C TYR A 190 9.28 23.79 -3.40
N VAL A 191 10.52 24.26 -3.33
CA VAL A 191 11.64 23.54 -2.71
C VAL A 191 12.28 24.47 -1.69
N GLU A 192 12.12 24.16 -0.40
CA GLU A 192 12.66 24.98 0.69
C GLU A 192 14.20 24.89 0.75
N SER A 193 14.73 23.68 0.60
CA SER A 193 16.16 23.41 0.62
C SER A 193 16.47 22.13 -0.14
N ALA A 194 17.59 22.14 -0.88
CA ALA A 194 18.14 20.97 -1.51
C ALA A 194 19.62 20.84 -1.10
N GLY A 195 20.01 19.66 -0.61
CA GLY A 195 21.43 19.34 -0.39
C GLY A 195 22.23 19.13 -1.68
N GLY A 196 21.54 19.06 -2.82
CA GLY A 196 22.10 18.93 -4.17
C GLY A 196 21.27 19.76 -5.16
N HIS A 197 20.94 19.19 -6.33
CA HIS A 197 20.07 19.86 -7.31
C HIS A 197 18.60 19.84 -6.86
N ALA A 198 17.94 21.00 -6.86
CA ALA A 198 16.48 21.07 -6.71
C ALA A 198 15.76 20.57 -7.98
N VAL A 199 16.27 20.94 -9.15
CA VAL A 199 15.84 20.46 -10.47
C VAL A 199 17.09 20.03 -11.24
N TYR A 200 17.11 18.80 -11.74
CA TYR A 200 18.20 18.25 -12.55
C TYR A 200 17.64 17.60 -13.81
N VAL A 201 18.14 18.02 -14.96
CA VAL A 201 17.78 17.46 -16.27
C VAL A 201 19.06 16.91 -16.90
N ASP A 202 19.15 15.59 -17.02
CA ASP A 202 20.33 14.91 -17.58
C ASP A 202 20.41 15.07 -19.10
N SER A 203 19.27 14.93 -19.76
CA SER A 203 19.11 15.13 -21.20
C SER A 203 17.66 15.49 -21.52
N ALA A 204 17.46 16.36 -22.50
CA ALA A 204 16.17 16.63 -23.10
C ALA A 204 16.31 16.60 -24.62
N ASP A 205 15.34 15.96 -25.31
CA ASP A 205 15.30 15.98 -26.78
C ASP A 205 14.92 17.36 -27.32
N ASN A 206 14.16 18.13 -26.55
CA ASN A 206 13.75 19.50 -26.85
C ASN A 206 14.23 20.44 -25.72
N ASN A 207 13.33 21.19 -25.08
CA ASN A 207 13.69 22.08 -23.97
C ASN A 207 13.80 21.31 -22.65
N GLY A 208 14.86 21.54 -21.88
CA GLY A 208 14.98 21.03 -20.51
C GLY A 208 14.14 21.85 -19.52
N LEU A 209 14.11 23.17 -19.69
CA LEU A 209 13.26 24.11 -18.97
C LEU A 209 12.76 25.17 -19.96
N GLU A 210 11.45 25.36 -20.02
CA GLU A 210 10.80 26.33 -20.90
C GLU A 210 9.86 27.21 -20.09
N MET A 211 9.88 28.52 -20.37
CA MET A 211 8.95 29.48 -19.81
C MET A 211 8.40 30.29 -20.98
N ASP A 212 7.07 30.34 -21.11
CA ASP A 212 6.39 31.02 -22.21
C ASP A 212 5.89 32.42 -21.77
N THR A 213 4.75 32.48 -21.08
CA THR A 213 4.21 33.74 -20.56
C THR A 213 4.50 33.88 -19.07
N ILE A 214 5.24 34.94 -18.72
CA ILE A 214 5.65 35.24 -17.35
C ILE A 214 5.09 36.60 -16.95
N GLY A 215 4.44 36.68 -15.79
CA GLY A 215 3.83 37.92 -15.31
C GLY A 215 4.87 38.94 -14.82
N ASN A 216 5.73 38.51 -13.89
CA ASN A 216 6.79 39.33 -13.31
C ASN A 216 8.16 38.80 -13.77
N ASP A 217 8.96 38.25 -12.85
CA ASP A 217 10.28 37.72 -13.13
C ASP A 217 10.22 36.23 -13.52
N GLY A 218 11.02 35.82 -14.51
CA GLY A 218 11.09 34.42 -14.95
C GLY A 218 12.07 33.58 -14.14
N VAL A 219 13.32 34.02 -14.06
CA VAL A 219 14.35 33.43 -13.19
C VAL A 219 14.93 34.53 -12.33
N VAL A 220 14.81 34.37 -11.01
CA VAL A 220 15.40 35.27 -10.02
C VAL A 220 16.44 34.51 -9.22
N ILE A 221 17.63 35.07 -9.11
CA ILE A 221 18.70 34.56 -8.25
C ILE A 221 18.99 35.64 -7.22
N GLY A 222 18.47 35.44 -6.00
CA GLY A 222 18.64 36.42 -4.91
C GLY A 222 20.07 36.50 -4.39
N SER A 223 20.73 35.35 -4.25
CA SER A 223 22.14 35.25 -3.86
C SER A 223 22.73 33.94 -4.34
N ALA A 224 23.94 33.99 -4.88
CA ALA A 224 24.75 32.81 -5.21
C ALA A 224 26.04 32.82 -4.39
N GLY A 225 26.46 31.65 -3.91
CA GLY A 225 27.75 31.48 -3.24
C GLY A 225 28.93 31.65 -4.20
N ASP A 226 28.76 31.19 -5.44
CA ASP A 226 29.70 31.27 -6.56
C ASP A 226 29.02 32.06 -7.71
N ASP A 227 28.91 31.49 -8.91
CA ASP A 227 28.21 32.11 -10.02
C ASP A 227 26.68 31.95 -9.91
N GLY A 228 25.94 32.95 -10.39
CA GLY A 228 24.47 32.88 -10.46
C GLY A 228 23.99 31.90 -11.51
N VAL A 229 24.39 32.12 -12.76
CA VAL A 229 24.11 31.22 -13.88
C VAL A 229 25.43 30.81 -14.53
N VAL A 230 25.69 29.51 -14.57
CA VAL A 230 26.84 28.93 -15.30
C VAL A 230 26.32 28.19 -16.52
N ILE A 231 26.84 28.56 -17.67
CA ILE A 231 26.64 27.85 -18.92
C ILE A 231 28.01 27.29 -19.32
N GLY A 232 28.09 25.96 -19.38
CA GLY A 232 29.33 25.26 -19.74
C GLY A 232 29.66 25.38 -21.22
N SER A 233 29.88 24.24 -21.89
CA SER A 233 30.10 24.22 -23.34
C SER A 233 28.77 24.24 -24.08
N VAL A 234 28.55 25.28 -24.88
CA VAL A 234 27.40 25.38 -25.80
C VAL A 234 27.85 24.99 -27.20
N GLY A 235 27.24 23.94 -27.76
CA GLY A 235 27.68 23.35 -29.03
C GLY A 235 28.97 22.55 -28.88
N SER A 236 29.89 22.65 -29.85
CA SER A 236 31.20 21.99 -29.81
C SER A 236 32.35 23.01 -29.84
N PRO A 237 32.52 23.84 -28.79
CA PRO A 237 33.56 24.87 -28.79
C PRO A 237 34.95 24.24 -28.86
N SER A 238 35.86 24.88 -29.61
CA SER A 238 37.25 24.41 -29.73
C SER A 238 38.07 24.56 -28.43
N THR A 239 37.65 25.46 -27.53
CA THR A 239 38.21 25.66 -26.19
C THR A 239 37.11 26.09 -25.21
N ALA A 240 37.22 25.68 -23.95
CA ALA A 240 36.41 26.21 -22.85
C ALA A 240 37.31 26.57 -21.66
N SER A 241 37.08 27.71 -21.03
CA SER A 241 37.86 28.17 -19.87
C SER A 241 36.94 28.87 -18.89
N TYR A 242 36.86 28.33 -17.69
CA TYR A 242 36.08 28.89 -16.60
C TYR A 242 36.91 29.94 -15.84
N SER A 243 36.25 31.02 -15.45
CA SER A 243 36.70 32.03 -14.53
C SER A 243 36.84 31.44 -13.12
N THR A 244 37.74 32.00 -12.34
CA THR A 244 37.84 31.71 -10.90
C THR A 244 37.15 32.78 -10.05
N ASP A 245 36.64 33.83 -10.69
CA ASP A 245 35.88 34.90 -10.03
C ASP A 245 34.40 34.51 -9.90
N LYS A 246 33.65 35.22 -9.05
CA LYS A 246 32.21 35.01 -8.85
C LYS A 246 31.40 35.95 -9.73
N ASN A 247 30.74 35.42 -10.74
CA ASN A 247 30.05 36.13 -11.80
C ASN A 247 28.52 36.00 -11.70
N GLY A 248 27.79 36.97 -12.25
CA GLY A 248 26.33 36.84 -12.35
C GLY A 248 25.92 35.82 -13.42
N LEU A 249 26.58 35.86 -14.57
CA LEU A 249 26.40 34.96 -15.71
C LEU A 249 27.77 34.62 -16.29
N GLU A 250 28.09 33.33 -16.37
CA GLU A 250 29.31 32.84 -16.99
C GLU A 250 29.00 31.92 -18.18
N VAL A 251 29.70 32.12 -19.29
CA VAL A 251 29.69 31.24 -20.46
C VAL A 251 31.13 30.81 -20.77
N ALA A 252 31.48 29.59 -20.38
CA ALA A 252 32.88 29.13 -20.40
C ALA A 252 33.39 28.75 -21.81
N GLY A 253 32.49 28.39 -22.73
CA GLY A 253 32.83 28.13 -24.12
C GLY A 253 31.58 28.02 -25.00
N ALA A 254 31.61 28.67 -26.16
CA ALA A 254 30.50 28.61 -27.12
C ALA A 254 31.02 28.51 -28.55
N GLU A 255 30.43 27.62 -29.34
CA GLU A 255 30.54 27.64 -30.80
C GLU A 255 29.46 28.59 -31.35
N GLY A 256 29.84 29.77 -31.84
CA GLY A 256 28.91 30.82 -32.27
C GLY A 256 28.75 31.94 -31.24
N TYR A 257 27.51 32.38 -30.96
CA TYR A 257 27.23 33.43 -29.97
C TYR A 257 27.09 32.84 -28.56
N GLY A 258 27.96 33.23 -27.63
CA GLY A 258 27.84 32.81 -26.21
C GLY A 258 26.64 33.45 -25.50
N LEU A 259 26.35 34.72 -25.81
CA LEU A 259 25.11 35.39 -25.46
C LEU A 259 24.62 36.13 -26.71
N TYR A 260 23.45 35.76 -27.22
CA TYR A 260 22.81 36.44 -28.33
C TYR A 260 21.64 37.28 -27.83
N VAL A 261 21.76 38.59 -28.00
CA VAL A 261 20.66 39.54 -27.80
C VAL A 261 20.26 40.04 -29.19
N GLY A 262 19.10 39.61 -29.68
CA GLY A 262 18.70 39.83 -31.07
C GLY A 262 18.41 41.30 -31.38
N ARG A 263 17.23 41.78 -31.00
CA ARG A 263 16.82 43.16 -31.18
C ARG A 263 16.07 43.64 -29.94
N ALA A 264 16.54 44.73 -29.36
CA ALA A 264 15.79 45.51 -28.38
C ALA A 264 15.25 46.74 -29.13
N ASP A 265 13.95 46.95 -29.08
CA ASP A 265 13.23 48.12 -29.57
C ASP A 265 12.88 49.10 -28.45
#